data_AF-A0A949GL79-F1
#
_entry.id   AF-A0A949GL79-F1
#
_cell.length_a   1.000
_cell.length_b   1.000
_cell.length_c   1.000
_cell.angle_alpha   90.00
_cell.angle_beta   90.00
_cell.angle_gamma   90.00
#
_symmetry.space_group_name_H-M   'P 1'
#
loop_
_entity.id
_entity.type
_entity.pdbx_description
1 polymer ?
#
loop_
_entity_poly.entity_id
_entity_poly.type
_entity_poly.pdbx_seq_one_letter_code
_entity_poly.pdbx_strand_id
1 'polypeptide(L)' 'MRAEPRTIRILLKHGMACIGCPIAPFHSLEDVCHEYDLESGAFLRELSGALNERTE' A
#
# COMPACT_ATOMS: atom_id res chain seq x y z
N MET A 1 -3.45 -7.53 1.89
CA MET A 1 -3.16 -8.30 0.66
C MET A 1 -4.25 -9.29 0.27
N ARG A 2 -4.70 -10.20 1.15
CA ARG A 2 -5.79 -11.14 0.81
C ARG A 2 -7.17 -10.49 0.58
N ALA A 3 -7.44 -9.38 1.26
CA ALA A 3 -8.72 -8.69 1.16
C ALA A 3 -8.88 -7.90 -0.14
N GLU A 4 -7.80 -7.30 -0.66
CA GLU A 4 -7.86 -6.49 -1.88
C GLU A 4 -6.62 -6.67 -2.78
N PRO A 5 -6.66 -7.61 -3.75
CA PRO A 5 -5.56 -7.90 -4.66
C PRO A 5 -5.15 -6.70 -5.53
N ARG A 6 -6.04 -5.73 -5.74
CA ARG A 6 -5.78 -4.56 -6.60
C ARG A 6 -4.72 -3.64 -6.00
N THR A 7 -4.73 -3.50 -4.66
CA THR A 7 -3.72 -2.71 -3.94
C THR A 7 -2.31 -3.27 -4.06
N ILE A 8 -2.15 -4.58 -4.35
CA ILE A 8 -0.85 -5.24 -4.52
C ILE A 8 -0.03 -4.58 -5.62
N ARG A 9 -0.66 -4.19 -6.73
CA ARG A 9 0.05 -3.60 -7.86
C ARG A 9 0.63 -2.22 -7.53
N ILE A 10 -0.07 -1.43 -6.72
CA ILE A 10 0.44 -0.13 -6.22
C ILE A 10 1.63 -0.37 -5.30
N LEU A 11 1.49 -1.31 -4.37
CA LEU A 11 2.55 -1.65 -3.41
C LEU A 11 3.83 -2.15 -4.12
N LEU A 12 3.68 -3.00 -5.14
CA LEU A 12 4.80 -3.45 -5.97
C LEU A 12 5.43 -2.32 -6.82
N LYS A 13 4.61 -1.40 -7.35
CA LYS A 13 5.08 -0.24 -8.12
C LYS A 13 5.99 0.68 -7.27
N HIS A 14 5.70 0.80 -5.98
CA HIS A 14 6.52 1.54 -5.02
C HIS A 14 7.64 0.70 -4.39
N GLY A 15 7.90 -0.51 -4.89
CA GLY A 15 9.03 -1.33 -4.46
C GLY A 15 8.87 -1.94 -3.06
N MET A 16 7.66 -1.97 -2.50
CA MET A 16 7.44 -2.54 -1.17
C MET A 16 7.63 -4.05 -1.17
N ALA A 17 8.76 -4.51 -0.60
CA ALA A 17 9.12 -5.92 -0.56
C ALA A 17 8.39 -6.70 0.56
N CYS A 18 7.91 -6.00 1.60
CA CYS A 18 7.34 -6.62 2.81
C CYS A 18 5.88 -7.07 2.68
N ILE A 19 5.29 -7.00 1.49
CA ILE A 19 3.86 -7.20 1.26
C ILE A 19 3.30 -8.60 1.61
N GLY A 20 4.17 -9.59 1.77
CA GLY A 20 3.83 -10.95 2.22
C GLY A 20 4.31 -11.30 3.63
N CYS A 21 4.95 -10.36 4.33
CA CYS A 21 5.49 -10.59 5.67
C CYS A 21 4.37 -10.61 6.71
N PRO A 22 4.28 -11.62 7.59
CA PRO A 22 3.27 -11.67 8.65
C PRO A 22 3.41 -10.54 9.68
N ILE A 23 4.58 -9.86 9.71
CA ILE A 23 4.86 -8.72 10.60
C ILE A 23 4.40 -7.39 9.97
N ALA A 24 4.13 -7.35 8.66
CA ALA A 24 3.70 -6.13 7.96
C ALA A 24 2.48 -5.40 8.60
N PRO A 25 1.47 -6.07 9.19
CA PRO A 25 0.36 -5.39 9.87
C PRO A 25 0.74 -4.60 11.12
N PHE A 26 1.94 -4.86 11.67
CA PHE A 26 2.44 -4.18 12.86
C PHE A 26 3.16 -2.86 12.54
N HIS A 27 3.47 -2.60 11.27
CA HIS A 27 3.99 -1.30 10.83
C HIS A 27 2.82 -0.41 10.40
N SER A 28 2.86 0.86 10.79
CA SER A 28 1.91 1.84 10.24
C SER A 28 2.27 2.15 8.79
N LEU A 29 1.28 2.52 7.98
CA LEU A 29 1.56 2.98 6.62
C LEU A 29 2.48 4.21 6.61
N GLU A 30 2.44 5.04 7.66
CA GLU A 30 3.28 6.23 7.80
C GLU A 30 4.75 5.86 8.01
N ASP A 31 5.04 4.88 8.87
CA ASP A 31 6.40 4.37 9.09
C ASP A 31 6.98 3.79 7.80
N VAL A 32 6.18 3.03 7.06
CA VAL A 32 6.67 2.45 5.80
C VAL A 32 6.82 3.51 4.72
N CYS A 33 5.96 4.54 4.68
CA CYS A 33 6.17 5.66 3.77
C CYS A 33 7.48 6.40 4.10
N HIS A 34 7.77 6.60 5.38
CA HIS A 34 9.03 7.22 5.80
C HIS A 34 10.25 6.34 5.46
N GLU A 35 10.18 5.03 5.71
CA GLU A 35 11.26 4.07 5.44
C GLU A 35 11.56 3.92 3.92
N TYR A 36 10.53 4.06 3.07
CA TYR A 36 10.64 3.92 1.61
C TYR A 36 10.71 5.28 0.87
N ASP A 37 10.86 6.40 1.58
CA ASP A 37 10.89 7.77 1.02
C ASP A 37 9.65 8.08 0.14
N LEU A 38 8.49 7.54 0.53
CA LEU A 38 7.22 7.77 -0.14
C LEU A 38 6.50 8.99 0.45
N GLU A 39 5.92 9.80 -0.42
CA GLU A 39 5.01 10.86 0.01
C GLU A 39 3.69 10.22 0.46
N SER A 40 3.46 10.21 1.78
CA SER A 40 2.36 9.51 2.42
C SER A 40 0.99 9.96 1.90
N GLY A 41 0.82 11.25 1.59
CA GLY A 41 -0.42 11.81 1.05
C GLY A 41 -0.75 11.32 -0.36
N ALA A 42 0.22 11.31 -1.27
CA ALA A 42 0.07 10.79 -2.63
C ALA A 42 -0.15 9.28 -2.63
N PHE A 43 0.60 8.55 -1.79
CA PHE A 43 0.47 7.11 -1.67
C PHE A 43 -0.91 6.70 -1.12
N LEU A 44 -1.39 7.36 -0.07
CA LEU A 44 -2.73 7.11 0.48
C LEU A 44 -3.84 7.48 -0.51
N ARG A 45 -3.66 8.53 -1.33
CA ARG A 45 -4.60 8.86 -2.42
C ARG A 45 -4.62 7.80 -3.51
N GLU A 46 -3.48 7.28 -3.92
CA GLU A 46 -3.38 6.21 -4.92
C GLU A 46 -4.04 4.92 -4.41
N LEU A 47 -3.77 4.54 -3.15
CA LEU A 47 -4.44 3.43 -2.45
C LEU A 47 -5.96 3.63 -2.36
N SER A 48 -6.40 4.81 -1.93
CA SER A 48 -7.83 5.12 -1.81
C SER A 48 -8.52 5.14 -3.16
N GLY A 49 -7.84 5.60 -4.22
CA GLY A 49 -8.30 5.49 -5.60
C GLY A 49 -8.53 4.05 -6.01
N ALA A 50 -7.56 3.16 -5.74
CA ALA A 50 -7.65 1.75 -6.05
C ALA A 50 -8.71 0.97 -5.23
N LEU A 51 -9.11 1.49 -4.08
CA LEU A 51 -10.22 0.95 -3.29
C LEU A 51 -11.57 1.53 -3.72
N ASN A 52 -11.59 2.73 -4.31
CA ASN A 52 -12.80 3.40 -4.77
C ASN A 52 -13.16 3.07 -6.22
N GLU A 53 -12.22 2.55 -7.03
CA GLU A 53 -12.50 1.82 -8.28
C GLU A 53 -13.22 0.46 -8.03
N ARG A 54 -13.96 0.34 -6.92
CA ARG A 54 -15.06 -0.61 -6.70
C ARG A 54 -16.23 -0.30 -7.63
N THR A 55 -15.96 -0.18 -8.92
CA THR A 55 -16.95 0.09 -9.94
C THR A 55 -17.01 -1.14 -10.83
N GLU A 56 -18.10 -1.89 -10.60
CA GLU A 56 -18.76 -2.88 -11.46
C GLU A 56 -18.20 -4.31 -11.49
#